data_AF-A0A7X2NZ31-F1
#
_entry.id   AF-A0A7X2NZ31-F1
#
_cell.length_a   1.000
_cell.length_b   1.000
_cell.length_c   1.000
_cell.angle_alpha   90.00
_cell.angle_beta   90.00
_cell.angle_gamma   90.00
#
_symmetry.space_group_name_H-M   'P 1'
#
loop_
_entity.id
_entity.type
_entity.pdbx_description
1 polymer ?
#
loop_
_entity_poly.entity_id
_entity_poly.type
_entity_poly.pdbx_seq_one_letter_code
_entity_poly.pdbx_strand_id
1 'polypeptide(L)'
;MRIAPCPVVDKNGTWYPSQRAFLEAAGIAMPTLQYHLNRHGNLNRVGMGNSRPGNRSAARKTRVGCRSFVSRKAAAEWLGISIYQFNRWTRASASPRCRDMLMAAYLTAIATKPEPKP
;
A
#
# COMPACT_ATOMS: atom_id res chain seq x y z
N MET A 1 36.35 1.93 -22.42
CA MET A 1 36.25 2.80 -21.22
C MET A 1 37.19 2.26 -20.16
N ARG A 2 38.23 3.02 -19.76
CA ARG A 2 39.12 2.64 -18.66
C ARG A 2 38.36 2.88 -17.35
N ILE A 3 38.19 1.84 -16.54
CA ILE A 3 37.54 1.92 -15.23
C ILE A 3 38.58 2.53 -14.29
N ALA A 4 38.34 3.73 -13.78
CA ALA A 4 39.19 4.29 -12.75
C ALA A 4 39.12 3.39 -11.50
N PRO A 5 40.24 3.09 -10.84
CA PRO A 5 40.27 2.33 -9.59
C PRO A 5 39.81 3.21 -8.42
N CYS A 6 38.63 3.82 -8.54
CA CYS A 6 38.04 4.57 -7.45
C CYS A 6 37.29 3.61 -6.51
N PRO A 7 37.59 3.65 -5.21
CA PRO A 7 36.91 2.83 -4.23
C PRO A 7 35.46 3.28 -4.08
N VAL A 8 34.57 2.34 -3.74
CA VAL A 8 33.14 2.61 -3.54
C VAL A 8 32.63 1.90 -2.29
N VAL A 9 31.59 2.47 -1.67
CA VAL A 9 30.93 1.91 -0.48
C VAL A 9 29.48 1.60 -0.83
N ASP A 10 28.99 0.42 -0.44
CA ASP A 10 27.61 0.00 -0.66
C ASP A 10 26.64 0.51 0.43
N LYS A 11 25.35 0.17 0.27
CA LYS A 11 24.30 0.50 1.24
C LYS A 11 24.47 -0.13 2.63
N ASN A 12 25.26 -1.20 2.73
CA ASN A 12 25.52 -1.92 3.97
C ASN A 12 26.79 -1.41 4.67
N GLY A 13 27.51 -0.45 4.07
CA GLY A 13 28.79 0.04 4.55
C GLY A 13 29.99 -0.80 4.11
N THR A 14 29.80 -1.77 3.21
CA THR A 14 30.87 -2.62 2.67
C THR A 14 31.74 -1.78 1.74
N TRP A 15 33.05 -1.77 2.02
CA TRP A 15 34.04 -1.08 1.20
C TRP A 15 34.54 -1.98 0.07
N TYR A 16 34.58 -1.44 -1.15
CA TYR A 16 35.11 -2.11 -2.33
C TYR A 16 36.31 -1.34 -2.90
N PRO A 17 37.40 -2.04 -3.24
CA PRO A 17 38.62 -1.41 -3.74
C PRO A 17 38.44 -0.80 -5.14
N SER A 18 37.43 -1.23 -5.88
CA SER A 18 37.10 -0.66 -7.18
C SER A 18 35.62 -0.80 -7.50
N GLN A 19 35.14 0.03 -8.42
CA GLN A 19 33.81 -0.12 -9.02
C GLN A 19 33.60 -1.53 -9.59
N ARG A 20 34.63 -2.14 -10.19
CA ARG A 20 34.54 -3.48 -10.76
C ARG A 20 34.28 -4.55 -9.70
N ALA A 21 34.97 -4.48 -8.57
CA ALA A 21 34.76 -5.39 -7.45
C ALA A 21 33.32 -5.29 -6.90
N PHE A 22 32.75 -4.08 -6.87
CA PHE A 22 31.34 -3.90 -6.51
C PHE A 22 30.39 -4.49 -7.55
N LEU A 23 30.63 -4.31 -8.86
CA LEU A 23 29.78 -4.88 -9.91
C LEU A 23 29.75 -6.40 -9.86
N GLU A 24 30.90 -7.04 -9.65
CA GLU A 24 31.03 -8.49 -9.50
C GLU A 24 30.29 -8.98 -8.24
N ALA A 25 30.39 -8.27 -7.12
CA ALA A 25 29.67 -8.63 -5.89
C ALA A 25 28.16 -8.36 -5.93
N ALA A 26 27.74 -7.26 -6.56
CA ALA A 26 26.35 -6.83 -6.64
C ALA A 26 25.58 -7.44 -7.82
N GLY A 27 26.27 -8.04 -8.80
CA GLY A 27 25.68 -8.65 -9.98
C GLY A 27 24.98 -7.66 -10.92
N ILE A 28 25.44 -6.41 -10.98
CA ILE A 28 24.84 -5.35 -11.81
C ILE A 28 25.79 -4.89 -12.92
N ALA A 29 25.22 -4.23 -13.94
CA ALA A 29 26.01 -3.66 -15.03
C ALA A 29 26.53 -2.25 -14.73
N MET A 30 27.63 -1.86 -15.38
CA MET A 30 28.26 -0.54 -15.25
C MET A 30 27.31 0.65 -15.47
N PRO A 31 26.38 0.65 -16.47
CA PRO A 31 25.45 1.76 -16.66
C PRO A 31 24.55 1.99 -15.44
N THR A 32 24.14 0.91 -14.75
CA THR A 32 23.34 1.01 -13.52
C THR A 32 24.13 1.68 -12.41
N LEU A 33 25.40 1.30 -12.22
CA LEU A 33 26.27 1.93 -11.24
C LEU A 33 26.48 3.43 -11.54
N GLN A 34 26.82 3.78 -12.77
CA GLN A 34 27.02 5.18 -13.17
C GLN A 34 25.75 6.01 -12.99
N TYR A 35 24.60 5.45 -13.35
CA TYR A 35 23.32 6.10 -13.12
C TYR A 35 23.09 6.44 -11.65
N HIS A 36 23.33 5.49 -10.73
CA HIS A 36 23.15 5.72 -9.30
C HIS A 36 24.16 6.72 -8.74
N LEU A 37 25.44 6.63 -9.14
CA LEU A 37 26.46 7.60 -8.73
C LEU A 37 26.15 9.00 -9.26
N ASN A 38 25.78 9.15 -10.53
CA ASN A 38 25.46 10.45 -11.13
C ASN A 38 24.16 11.04 -10.57
N ARG A 39 23.14 10.21 -10.31
CA ARG A 39 21.82 10.68 -9.87
C ARG A 39 21.73 10.91 -8.35
N HIS A 40 22.41 10.11 -7.55
CA HIS A 40 22.26 10.10 -6.09
C HIS A 40 23.55 10.37 -5.33
N GLY A 41 24.72 10.38 -5.99
CA GLY A 41 26.02 10.55 -5.36
C GLY A 41 26.45 9.38 -4.47
N ASN A 42 25.67 8.30 -4.42
CA ASN A 42 25.92 7.12 -3.59
C ASN A 42 25.26 5.86 -4.18
N LEU A 43 25.67 4.69 -3.68
CA LEU A 43 25.15 3.38 -4.09
C LEU A 43 24.04 2.86 -3.18
N ASN A 44 23.50 3.70 -2.28
CA ASN A 44 22.53 3.26 -1.27
C ASN A 44 21.26 2.68 -1.88
N ARG A 45 20.88 3.11 -3.09
CA ARG A 45 19.63 2.72 -3.76
C ARG A 45 19.80 1.55 -4.73
N VAL A 46 21.02 1.04 -4.91
CA VAL A 46 21.30 -0.08 -5.81
C VAL A 46 20.63 -1.34 -5.27
N GLY A 47 19.89 -2.05 -6.14
CA GLY A 47 19.22 -3.31 -5.82
C GLY A 47 18.01 -3.19 -4.89
N MET A 48 17.53 -1.99 -4.54
CA MET A 48 16.34 -1.82 -3.68
C MET A 48 15.01 -2.10 -4.40
N GLY A 49 15.04 -2.30 -5.73
CA GLY A 49 13.84 -2.42 -6.55
C GLY A 49 12.94 -1.17 -6.46
N ASN A 50 11.99 -1.03 -7.38
CA ASN A 50 10.86 -0.14 -7.14
C ASN A 50 9.92 -0.86 -6.16
N SER A 51 10.27 -0.84 -4.87
CA SER A 51 9.37 -1.28 -3.81
C SER A 51 8.17 -0.35 -3.82
N ARG A 52 7.13 -0.73 -4.59
CA ARG A 52 5.83 -0.08 -4.51
C ARG A 52 5.38 -0.24 -3.06
N PRO A 53 5.13 0.83 -2.31
CA PRO A 53 4.57 0.68 -0.97
C PRO A 53 3.33 -0.19 -1.11
N GLY A 54 3.28 -1.31 -0.39
CA GLY A 54 2.16 -2.23 -0.42
C GLY A 54 0.84 -1.48 -0.27
N ASN A 55 -0.25 -2.04 -0.80
CA ASN A 55 -1.53 -1.34 -0.87
C ASN A 55 -1.97 -0.83 0.51
N ARG A 56 -1.77 0.48 0.77
CA ARG A 56 -2.14 1.17 2.03
C ARG A 56 -3.66 1.15 2.29
N SER A 57 -4.44 0.67 1.33
CA SER A 57 -5.88 0.40 1.45
C SER A 57 -6.18 -0.99 2.00
N ALA A 58 -5.26 -1.62 2.75
CA ALA A 58 -5.58 -2.78 3.57
C ALA A 58 -6.91 -2.53 4.30
N ALA A 59 -7.80 -3.53 4.26
CA ALA A 59 -9.19 -3.40 4.65
C ALA A 59 -9.31 -2.78 6.05
N ARG A 60 -9.76 -1.52 6.11
CA ARG A 60 -9.98 -0.84 7.38
C ARG A 60 -11.28 -1.36 8.00
N LYS A 61 -11.20 -1.76 9.27
CA LYS A 61 -12.37 -2.09 10.07
C LYS A 61 -13.35 -0.93 10.05
N THR A 62 -14.60 -1.21 9.77
CA THR A 62 -15.65 -0.20 9.63
C THR A 62 -16.78 -0.51 10.60
N ARG A 63 -17.31 0.52 11.25
CA ARG A 63 -18.45 0.40 12.18
C ARG A 63 -19.72 0.93 11.52
N VAL A 64 -20.82 0.20 11.66
CA VAL A 64 -22.17 0.63 11.30
C VAL A 64 -23.07 0.33 12.49
N GLY A 65 -23.65 1.36 13.09
CA GLY A 65 -24.39 1.22 14.34
C GLY A 65 -23.53 0.58 15.44
N CYS A 66 -24.03 -0.48 16.06
CA CYS A 66 -23.33 -1.22 17.12
C CYS A 66 -22.42 -2.34 16.58
N ARG A 67 -22.37 -2.56 15.26
CA ARG A 67 -21.62 -3.68 14.64
C ARG A 67 -20.31 -3.23 14.01
N SER A 68 -19.28 -4.07 14.12
CA SER A 68 -17.97 -3.86 13.51
C SER A 68 -17.74 -4.89 12.40
N PHE A 69 -17.19 -4.43 11.28
CA PHE A 69 -16.92 -5.24 10.10
C PHE A 69 -15.43 -5.19 9.77
N VAL A 70 -14.89 -6.31 9.28
CA VAL A 70 -13.50 -6.42 8.79
C VAL A 70 -13.22 -5.39 7.69
N SER A 71 -14.22 -5.08 6.85
CA SER A 71 -14.09 -4.14 5.74
C SER A 71 -15.40 -3.43 5.40
N ARG A 72 -15.31 -2.32 4.67
CA ARG A 72 -16.47 -1.64 4.05
C ARG A 72 -17.24 -2.55 3.09
N LYS A 73 -16.54 -3.44 2.37
CA LYS A 73 -17.16 -4.39 1.44
C LYS A 73 -18.04 -5.38 2.21
N ALA A 74 -17.52 -5.95 3.29
CA ALA A 74 -18.27 -6.87 4.14
C ALA A 74 -19.50 -6.18 4.77
N ALA A 75 -19.36 -4.91 5.19
CA ALA A 75 -20.49 -4.12 5.68
C ALA A 75 -21.57 -3.92 4.60
N ALA A 76 -21.17 -3.59 3.37
CA ALA A 76 -22.10 -3.38 2.26
C ALA A 76 -22.83 -4.68 1.87
N GLU A 77 -22.11 -5.81 1.79
CA GLU A 77 -22.69 -7.13 1.51
C GLU A 77 -23.68 -7.56 2.60
N TRP A 78 -23.34 -7.33 3.88
CA TRP A 78 -24.24 -7.61 4.98
C TRP A 78 -25.50 -6.74 4.93
N LEU A 79 -25.37 -5.44 4.62
CA LEU A 79 -26.51 -4.54 4.42
C LEU A 79 -27.32 -4.82 3.14
N GLY A 80 -26.79 -5.62 2.21
CA GLY A 80 -27.44 -5.89 0.93
C GLY A 80 -27.40 -4.71 -0.05
N ILE A 81 -26.40 -3.82 0.09
CA ILE A 81 -26.23 -2.64 -0.77
C ILE A 81 -24.88 -2.69 -1.49
N SER A 82 -24.73 -1.90 -2.55
CA SER A 82 -23.43 -1.78 -3.23
C SER A 82 -22.42 -1.01 -2.38
N ILE A 83 -21.13 -1.32 -2.54
CA ILE A 83 -20.05 -0.60 -1.85
C ILE A 83 -20.02 0.91 -2.20
N TYR A 84 -20.48 1.26 -3.39
CA TYR A 84 -20.59 2.66 -3.82
C TYR A 84 -21.69 3.40 -3.07
N GLN A 85 -22.88 2.78 -2.92
CA GLN A 85 -23.96 3.32 -2.09
C GLN A 85 -23.51 3.44 -0.64
N PHE A 86 -22.85 2.41 -0.10
CA PHE A 86 -22.30 2.45 1.25
C PHE A 86 -21.37 3.65 1.44
N ASN A 87 -20.36 3.82 0.59
CA ASN A 87 -19.42 4.94 0.66
C ASN A 87 -20.12 6.30 0.50
N ARG A 88 -21.17 6.37 -0.34
CA ARG A 88 -21.96 7.59 -0.53
C ARG A 88 -22.77 7.94 0.72
N TRP A 89 -23.38 6.95 1.37
CA TRP A 89 -24.27 7.15 2.51
C TRP A 89 -23.53 7.35 3.83
N THR A 90 -22.33 6.78 3.99
CA THR A 90 -21.50 6.93 5.20
C THR A 90 -20.60 8.17 5.18
N ARG A 91 -20.68 9.01 4.15
CA ARG A 91 -19.93 10.27 4.10
C ARG A 91 -20.46 11.25 5.13
N ALA A 92 -19.57 12.05 5.73
CA ALA A 92 -19.96 13.11 6.67
C ALA A 92 -20.98 14.09 6.05
N SER A 93 -20.79 14.42 4.77
CA SER A 93 -21.68 15.28 3.98
C SER A 93 -22.86 14.55 3.32
N ALA A 94 -23.14 13.29 3.69
CA ALA A 94 -24.29 12.57 3.14
C ALA A 94 -25.59 13.29 3.51
N SER A 95 -26.51 13.38 2.54
CA SER A 95 -27.82 14.00 2.76
C SER A 95 -28.64 13.21 3.80
N PRO A 96 -29.60 13.86 4.48
CA PRO A 96 -30.48 13.18 5.43
C PRO A 96 -31.14 11.93 4.85
N ARG A 97 -31.66 12.03 3.62
CA ARG A 97 -32.22 10.89 2.88
C ARG A 97 -31.25 9.71 2.75
N CYS A 98 -29.96 9.96 2.49
CA CYS A 98 -28.97 8.88 2.41
C CYS A 98 -28.74 8.22 3.77
N ARG A 99 -28.79 8.98 4.85
CA ARG A 99 -28.68 8.44 6.22
C ARG A 99 -29.91 7.61 6.59
N ASP A 100 -31.10 8.06 6.21
CA ASP A 100 -32.36 7.34 6.43
C ASP A 100 -32.37 6.02 5.66
N MET A 101 -31.92 6.03 4.39
CA MET A 101 -31.77 4.81 3.60
C MET A 101 -30.76 3.83 4.20
N LEU A 102 -29.65 4.33 4.75
CA LEU A 102 -28.66 3.50 5.44
C LEU A 102 -29.26 2.86 6.70
N MET A 103 -30.02 3.62 7.50
CA MET A 103 -30.68 3.08 8.68
C MET A 103 -31.80 2.09 8.34
N ALA A 104 -32.60 2.37 7.32
CA ALA A 104 -33.61 1.42 6.82
C ALA A 104 -32.95 0.10 6.39
N ALA A 105 -31.85 0.16 5.64
CA ALA A 105 -31.09 -1.03 5.25
C ALA A 105 -30.51 -1.78 6.46
N TYR A 106 -30.01 -1.05 7.47
CA TYR A 106 -29.48 -1.63 8.70
C TYR A 106 -30.55 -2.36 9.51
N LEU A 107 -31.73 -1.75 9.69
CA LEU A 107 -32.86 -2.38 10.40
C LEU A 107 -33.35 -3.65 9.69
N THR A 108 -33.50 -3.59 8.37
CA THR A 108 -33.88 -4.77 7.57
C THR A 108 -32.84 -5.89 7.66
N ALA A 109 -31.55 -5.53 7.64
CA ALA A 109 -30.47 -6.51 7.75
C ALA A 109 -30.41 -7.18 9.13
N ILE A 110 -30.65 -6.45 10.23
CA ILE A 110 -30.72 -7.04 11.57
C ILE A 110 -31.86 -8.05 11.68
N ALA A 111 -33.01 -7.76 11.08
CA ALA A 111 -34.18 -8.64 11.15
C ALA A 111 -34.00 -9.94 10.36
N THR A 112 -33.11 -9.98 9.36
CA THR A 112 -33.04 -11.05 8.36
C THR A 112 -31.74 -11.84 8.37
N LYS A 113 -30.63 -11.29 8.86
CA LYS A 113 -29.31 -11.90 8.72
C LYS A 113 -28.66 -12.21 10.08
N PRO A 114 -27.99 -13.38 10.20
CA PRO A 114 -27.18 -13.68 11.37
C PRO A 114 -25.97 -12.73 11.46
N GLU A 115 -25.38 -12.66 12.65
CA GLU A 115 -24.35 -11.69 12.97
C GLU A 115 -23.12 -11.80 12.04
N PRO A 116 -22.59 -10.66 11.55
CA PRO A 116 -21.36 -10.67 10.77
C PRO A 116 -20.19 -11.07 11.68
N LYS A 117 -19.42 -12.08 11.25
CA LYS A 117 -18.20 -12.52 11.95
C LYS A 117 -17.17 -11.36 11.98
N PRO A 118 -16.52 -11.08 13.13
CA PRO A 118 -15.66 -9.91 13.32
C PRO A 118 -14.37 -9.91 12.50
#